data_AF-B3KQL0-F1
#
_entry.id   AF-B3KQL0-F1
#
_cell.length_a   1.000
_cell.length_b   1.000
_cell.length_c   1.000
_cell.angle_alpha   90.00
_cell.angle_beta   90.00
_cell.angle_gamma   90.00
#
_symmetry.space_group_name_H-M   'P 1'
#
loop_
_entity.id
_entity.type
_entity.pdbx_description
1 polymer ?
#
loop_
_entity_poly.entity_id
_entity_poly.type
_entity_poly.pdbx_seq_one_letter_code
_entity_poly.pdbx_strand_id
1 'polypeptide(L)'
;MRLKRYIRACGAHRNYKKLLGSCCSHKERLSILRAELEALGMKGTPSLGKCRALKEQREEAAEVASLDVANIISGSGRPRRRTAWNPLGEAAPPGELYRRTLDSDEERPRPAPPDWSHMRGIISSDGESN
;
A
#
# COMPACT_ATOMS: atom_id res chain seq x y z
N MET A 1 11.52 -18.66 -31.66
CA MET A 1 10.45 -17.63 -31.62
C MET A 1 10.16 -17.16 -30.17
N ARG A 2 11.12 -16.57 -29.45
CA ARG A 2 10.90 -16.10 -28.05
C ARG A 2 10.34 -14.66 -27.98
N LEU A 3 10.69 -13.81 -28.95
CA LEU A 3 10.32 -12.39 -28.94
C LEU A 3 8.80 -12.14 -28.98
N LYS A 4 8.04 -12.89 -29.78
CA LYS A 4 6.57 -12.80 -29.79
C LYS A 4 5.95 -13.10 -28.43
N ARG A 5 6.54 -14.03 -27.67
CA ARG A 5 6.12 -14.37 -26.30
C ARG A 5 6.41 -13.20 -25.35
N TYR A 6 7.53 -12.50 -25.55
CA TYR A 6 7.92 -11.35 -24.74
C TYR A 6 7.00 -10.15 -24.96
N ILE A 7 6.64 -9.87 -26.22
CA ILE A 7 5.66 -8.81 -26.54
C ILE A 7 4.32 -9.08 -25.83
N ARG A 8 3.85 -10.33 -25.85
CA ARG A 8 2.64 -10.74 -25.13
C ARG A 8 2.80 -10.62 -23.61
N ALA A 9 3.96 -10.97 -23.07
CA ALA A 9 4.25 -10.83 -21.65
C ALA A 9 4.31 -9.36 -21.19
N CYS A 10 4.66 -8.44 -22.09
CA CYS A 10 4.56 -6.99 -21.86
C CYS A 10 3.10 -6.47 -21.88
N GLY A 11 2.10 -7.34 -22.09
CA GLY A 11 0.69 -6.96 -22.18
C GLY A 11 0.25 -6.48 -23.57
N ALA A 12 1.14 -6.43 -24.56
CA ALA A 12 0.81 -5.99 -25.91
C ALA A 12 0.38 -7.16 -26.81
N HIS A 13 -0.78 -7.03 -27.44
CA HIS A 13 -1.27 -7.98 -28.44
C HIS A 13 -1.19 -7.36 -29.84
N ARG A 14 -0.29 -7.89 -30.68
CA ARG A 14 -0.07 -7.41 -32.06
C ARG A 14 -0.53 -8.43 -33.10
N ASN A 15 -1.06 -7.94 -34.22
CA ASN A 15 -1.37 -8.78 -35.38
C ASN A 15 -0.10 -9.04 -36.20
N TYR A 16 0.58 -10.14 -35.89
CA TYR A 16 1.84 -10.51 -36.53
C TYR A 16 1.74 -10.77 -38.04
N LYS A 17 0.56 -11.09 -38.58
CA LYS A 17 0.39 -11.25 -40.03
C LYS A 17 0.52 -9.90 -40.75
N LYS A 18 -0.02 -8.84 -40.16
CA LYS A 18 0.12 -7.47 -40.69
C LYS A 18 1.53 -6.93 -40.43
N LEU A 19 2.04 -7.12 -39.22
CA LEU A 19 3.34 -6.58 -38.79
C LEU A 19 4.54 -7.23 -39.51
N LEU A 20 4.47 -8.54 -39.79
CA LEU A 20 5.55 -9.29 -40.44
C LEU A 20 5.23 -9.68 -41.88
N GLY A 21 4.09 -9.23 -42.42
CA GLY A 21 3.60 -9.62 -43.74
C GLY A 21 4.45 -9.06 -44.89
N SER A 22 5.06 -7.89 -44.69
CA SER A 22 5.99 -7.25 -45.64
C SER A 22 7.43 -7.77 -45.52
N CYS A 23 7.72 -8.66 -44.56
CA CYS A 23 9.08 -9.10 -44.31
C CYS A 23 9.46 -10.30 -45.18
N CYS A 24 10.50 -10.11 -45.99
CA CYS A 24 11.06 -11.12 -46.87
C CYS A 24 12.08 -12.01 -46.14
N SER A 25 12.78 -11.46 -45.14
CA SER A 25 13.85 -12.17 -44.42
C SER A 25 13.54 -12.45 -42.95
N HIS A 26 14.10 -13.54 -42.41
CA HIS A 26 14.02 -13.85 -40.98
C HIS A 26 14.70 -12.76 -40.13
N LYS A 27 15.80 -12.15 -40.61
CA LYS A 27 16.52 -11.09 -39.90
C LYS A 27 15.67 -9.83 -39.76
N GLU A 28 14.95 -9.44 -40.82
CA GLU A 28 14.00 -8.32 -40.79
C GLU A 28 12.89 -8.56 -39.77
N ARG A 29 12.33 -9.78 -39.74
CA ARG A 29 11.31 -10.14 -38.75
C ARG A 29 11.82 -10.00 -37.32
N LEU A 30 13.08 -10.37 -37.05
CA LEU A 30 13.68 -10.18 -35.74
C LEU A 30 13.92 -8.69 -35.42
N SER A 31 14.35 -7.90 -36.40
CA SER A 31 14.56 -6.46 -36.25
C SER A 31 13.25 -5.76 -35.86
N ILE A 32 12.17 -6.02 -36.60
CA ILE A 32 10.85 -5.43 -36.32
C ILE A 32 10.33 -5.85 -34.95
N LEU A 33 10.48 -7.12 -34.57
CA LEU A 33 10.06 -7.58 -33.23
C LEU A 33 10.88 -6.96 -32.09
N ARG A 34 12.16 -6.63 -32.32
CA ARG A 34 12.99 -5.91 -31.35
C ARG A 34 12.59 -4.45 -31.25
N ALA A 35 12.37 -3.79 -32.39
CA ALA A 35 11.87 -2.42 -32.45
C ALA A 35 10.51 -2.28 -31.74
N GLU A 36 9.62 -3.27 -31.90
CA GLU A 36 8.33 -3.29 -31.20
C GLU A 36 8.49 -3.41 -29.67
N LEU A 37 9.42 -4.24 -29.20
CA LEU A 37 9.72 -4.34 -27.77
C LEU A 37 10.29 -3.01 -27.24
N GLU A 38 11.17 -2.38 -28.00
CA GLU A 38 11.74 -1.08 -27.65
C GLU A 38 10.69 0.03 -27.61
N ALA A 39 9.76 0.05 -28.57
CA ALA A 39 8.60 0.95 -28.57
C ALA A 39 7.67 0.74 -27.37
N LEU A 40 7.59 -0.48 -26.84
CA LEU A 40 6.87 -0.78 -25.59
C LEU A 40 7.65 -0.35 -24.33
N GLY A 41 8.86 0.17 -24.47
CA GLY A 41 9.69 0.65 -23.37
C GLY A 41 10.68 -0.39 -22.83
N MET A 42 10.85 -1.54 -23.50
CA MET A 42 11.88 -2.51 -23.13
C MET A 42 13.25 -2.02 -23.58
N LYS A 43 14.11 -1.68 -22.62
CA LYS A 43 15.51 -1.31 -22.89
C LYS A 43 16.45 -2.51 -22.73
N GLY A 44 17.34 -2.70 -23.70
CA GLY A 44 18.41 -3.71 -23.65
C GLY A 44 17.94 -5.14 -23.92
N THR A 45 18.57 -6.12 -23.26
CA THR A 45 18.28 -7.55 -23.49
C THR A 45 16.88 -7.92 -23.01
N PRO A 46 16.00 -8.42 -23.91
CA PRO A 46 14.63 -8.74 -23.54
C PRO A 46 14.58 -10.04 -22.73
N SER A 47 14.10 -9.94 -21.48
CA SER A 47 13.89 -11.06 -20.57
C SER A 47 12.44 -11.11 -20.09
N LEU A 48 11.94 -12.30 -19.73
CA LEU A 48 10.56 -12.46 -19.26
C LEU A 48 10.25 -11.66 -17.99
N GLY A 49 11.20 -11.63 -17.05
CA GLY A 49 11.05 -10.87 -15.80
C GLY A 49 10.84 -9.38 -16.08
N LYS A 50 11.69 -8.79 -16.94
CA LYS A 50 11.56 -7.39 -17.34
C LYS A 50 10.23 -7.10 -18.06
N CYS A 51 9.77 -8.01 -18.93
CA CYS A 51 8.49 -7.85 -19.63
C CYS A 51 7.30 -7.80 -18.65
N ARG A 52 7.30 -8.67 -17.64
CA ARG A 52 6.25 -8.70 -16.61
C ARG A 52 6.28 -7.46 -15.73
N ALA A 53 7.47 -7.05 -15.30
CA ALA A 53 7.65 -5.82 -14.53
C ALA A 53 7.15 -4.58 -15.29
N LEU A 54 7.39 -4.48 -16.61
CA LEU A 54 6.83 -3.38 -17.40
C LEU A 54 5.30 -3.40 -17.47
N LYS A 55 4.69 -4.59 -17.51
CA LYS A 55 3.24 -4.72 -17.49
C LYS A 55 2.69 -4.25 -16.15
N GLU A 56 3.28 -4.73 -15.06
CA GLU A 56 2.93 -4.36 -13.69
C GLU A 56 3.07 -2.86 -13.45
N GLN A 57 4.18 -2.25 -13.84
CA GLN A 57 4.38 -0.79 -13.74
C GLN A 57 3.31 0.02 -14.50
N ARG A 58 2.86 -0.46 -15.66
CA ARG A 58 1.78 0.21 -16.40
C ARG A 58 0.43 0.02 -15.73
N GLU A 59 0.18 -1.14 -15.15
CA GLU A 59 -1.04 -1.43 -14.39
C GLU A 59 -1.07 -0.59 -13.11
N GLU A 60 0.01 -0.55 -12.33
CA GLU A 60 0.18 0.34 -11.18
C GLU A 60 -0.07 1.81 -11.53
N ALA A 61 0.52 2.30 -12.63
CA ALA A 61 0.30 3.67 -13.07
C ALA A 61 -1.17 3.94 -13.46
N ALA A 62 -1.85 2.96 -14.05
CA ALA A 62 -3.27 3.07 -14.38
C ALA A 62 -4.15 3.06 -13.12
N GLU A 63 -3.83 2.21 -12.14
CA GLU A 63 -4.49 2.19 -10.84
C GLU A 63 -4.32 3.55 -10.14
N VAL A 64 -3.09 4.07 -10.07
CA VAL A 64 -2.80 5.39 -9.47
C VAL A 64 -3.53 6.51 -10.21
N ALA A 65 -3.58 6.48 -11.54
CA ALA A 65 -4.30 7.48 -12.33
C ALA A 65 -5.83 7.41 -12.16
N SER A 66 -6.37 6.23 -11.80
CA SER A 66 -7.80 6.07 -11.51
C SER A 66 -8.20 6.60 -10.13
N LEU A 67 -7.24 6.80 -9.22
CA LEU A 67 -7.49 7.36 -7.91
C LEU A 67 -7.81 8.85 -8.01
N ASP A 68 -9.03 9.22 -7.63
CA ASP A 68 -9.43 10.61 -7.52
C ASP A 68 -8.90 11.24 -6.22
N VAL A 69 -7.77 11.95 -6.36
CA VAL A 69 -7.07 12.66 -5.29
C VAL A 69 -7.97 13.76 -4.68
N ALA A 70 -9.00 14.25 -5.39
CA ALA A 70 -9.92 15.24 -4.85
C ALA A 70 -10.76 14.71 -3.68
N ASN A 71 -10.93 13.39 -3.57
CA ASN A 71 -11.63 12.76 -2.44
C ASN A 71 -10.78 12.67 -1.16
N ILE A 72 -9.49 13.03 -1.20
CA ILE A 72 -8.62 12.98 -0.03
C ILE A 72 -8.99 14.14 0.91
N ILE A 73 -9.62 13.81 2.04
CA ILE A 73 -9.90 14.76 3.11
C ILE A 73 -8.58 15.12 3.81
N SER A 74 -8.03 16.28 3.47
CA SER A 74 -6.85 16.85 4.11
C SER A 74 -7.23 17.44 5.47
N GLY A 75 -7.30 16.60 6.52
CA GLY A 75 -7.66 17.03 7.87
C GLY A 75 -6.91 16.26 8.95
N SER A 76 -6.72 16.87 10.13
CA SER A 76 -6.04 16.28 11.30
C SER A 76 -6.86 15.16 11.99
N GLY A 77 -7.63 14.39 11.22
CA GLY A 77 -8.51 13.33 11.71
C GLY A 77 -9.87 13.81 12.22
N ARG A 78 -10.57 12.92 12.92
CA ARG A 78 -11.91 13.15 13.49
C ARG A 78 -11.82 14.02 14.74
N PRO A 79 -12.72 15.00 14.96
CA PRO A 79 -12.80 15.72 16.23
C PRO A 79 -12.91 14.75 17.40
N ARG A 80 -11.96 14.82 18.34
CA ARG A 80 -11.97 14.02 19.56
C ARG A 80 -13.03 14.62 20.49
N ARG A 81 -14.04 13.83 20.91
CA ARG A 81 -15.04 14.29 21.90
C ARG A 81 -14.29 14.74 23.16
N ARG A 82 -14.39 16.03 23.48
CA ARG A 82 -14.02 16.53 24.80
C ARG A 82 -15.21 16.28 25.72
N THR A 83 -15.00 15.55 26.81
CA THR A 83 -15.95 15.53 27.92
C THR A 83 -16.01 16.95 28.48
N ALA A 84 -17.21 17.56 28.50
CA ALA A 84 -17.42 18.95 28.93
C ALA A 84 -17.18 19.17 30.44
N TRP A 85 -16.84 18.12 31.18
CA TRP A 85 -16.67 18.13 32.62
C TRP A 85 -15.30 17.58 33.00
N ASN A 86 -14.25 18.37 32.79
CA ASN A 86 -12.97 18.20 33.47
C ASN A 86 -12.61 19.55 34.12
N PRO A 87 -12.88 19.76 35.42
CA PRO A 87 -12.54 21.00 36.12
C PRO A 87 -11.03 21.17 36.32
N LEU A 88 -10.25 20.10 36.12
CA LEU A 88 -8.80 20.07 36.25
C LEU A 88 -8.18 19.54 34.94
N GLY A 89 -8.57 20.14 33.81
CA GLY A 89 -8.05 19.78 32.50
C GLY A 89 -6.95 20.72 32.07
N GLU A 90 -5.82 20.70 32.75
CA GLU A 90 -4.59 21.32 32.24
C GLU A 90 -4.33 20.73 30.85
N ALA A 91 -4.24 21.59 29.84
CA ALA A 91 -4.13 21.17 28.45
C ALA A 91 -2.79 20.45 28.28
N ALA A 92 -2.79 19.12 28.36
CA ALA A 92 -1.63 18.32 28.00
C ALA A 92 -1.20 18.75 26.58
N PRO A 93 0.07 19.14 26.39
CA PRO A 93 0.54 19.63 25.11
C PRO A 93 0.30 18.56 24.03
N PRO A 94 -0.09 18.95 22.80
CA PRO A 94 -0.39 18.03 21.72
C PRO A 94 0.91 17.37 21.25
N GLY A 95 1.35 16.32 21.93
CA GLY A 95 2.59 15.61 21.62
C GLY A 95 2.82 14.32 22.40
N GLU A 96 2.20 14.10 23.56
CA GLU A 96 2.60 12.99 24.46
C GLU A 96 1.66 11.78 24.48
N LEU A 97 0.46 11.87 23.92
CA LEU A 97 -0.49 10.75 23.99
C LEU A 97 -0.57 10.00 22.66
N TYR A 98 0.34 9.03 22.55
CA TYR A 98 0.30 7.83 21.68
C TYR A 98 1.43 7.74 20.65
N ARG A 99 2.62 7.34 21.11
CA ARG A 99 3.66 6.76 20.24
C ARG A 99 3.40 5.25 20.15
N ARG A 100 2.73 4.80 19.08
CA ARG A 100 2.66 3.35 18.76
C ARG A 100 3.99 2.94 18.17
N THR A 101 4.95 2.61 19.03
CA THR A 101 6.18 1.93 18.63
C THR A 101 5.83 0.45 18.43
N LEU A 102 5.59 0.06 17.18
CA LEU A 102 5.91 -1.30 16.78
C LEU A 102 7.44 -1.35 16.85
N ASP A 103 7.96 -2.23 17.69
CA ASP A 103 9.39 -2.46 17.98
C ASP A 103 10.04 -1.47 18.97
N SER A 104 9.85 -1.70 20.28
CA SER A 104 10.86 -1.33 21.28
C SER A 104 10.62 -2.14 22.56
N ASP A 105 11.58 -3.00 22.89
CA ASP A 105 11.63 -3.92 24.03
C ASP A 105 11.91 -3.20 25.37
N GLU A 106 11.23 -2.10 25.62
CA GLU A 106 11.44 -1.27 26.82
C GLU A 106 10.23 -1.42 27.76
N GLU A 107 10.34 -2.36 28.70
CA GLU A 107 9.35 -2.58 29.76
C GLU A 107 9.32 -1.37 30.71
N ARG A 108 8.49 -0.38 30.37
CA ARG A 108 8.19 0.73 31.29
C ARG A 108 7.42 0.19 32.50
N PRO A 109 7.72 0.66 33.73
CA PRO A 109 6.98 0.26 34.93
C PRO A 109 5.50 0.57 34.76
N ARG A 110 4.65 -0.45 34.92
CA ARG A 110 3.20 -0.27 34.93
C ARG A 110 2.83 0.69 36.07
N PRO A 111 1.98 1.70 35.83
CA PRO A 111 1.51 2.56 36.90
C PRO A 111 0.77 1.73 37.94
N ALA A 112 0.93 2.10 39.22
CA ALA A 112 0.27 1.42 40.32
C ALA A 112 -1.26 1.41 40.09
N PRO A 113 -1.95 0.32 40.43
CA PRO A 113 -3.40 0.25 40.28
C PRO A 113 -4.07 1.38 41.08
N PRO A 114 -5.16 1.98 40.58
CA PRO A 114 -5.90 3.00 41.30
C PRO A 114 -6.38 2.48 42.66
N ASP A 115 -6.38 3.37 43.67
CA ASP A 115 -6.90 3.03 44.99
C ASP A 115 -8.43 2.96 44.98
N TRP A 116 -8.95 1.74 45.03
CA TRP A 116 -10.38 1.45 45.08
C TRP A 116 -10.95 1.43 46.51
N SER A 117 -10.18 1.84 47.52
CA SER A 117 -10.60 1.79 48.93
C SER A 117 -11.90 2.56 49.19
N HIS A 118 -12.13 3.65 48.46
CA HIS A 118 -13.36 4.46 48.52
C HIS A 118 -14.62 3.74 48.02
N MET A 119 -14.48 2.61 47.31
CA MET A 119 -15.61 1.80 46.84
C MET A 119 -15.96 0.62 47.76
N ARG A 120 -15.17 0.42 48.83
CA ARG A 120 -15.46 -0.60 49.86
C ARG A 120 -16.73 -0.17 50.60
N GLY A 121 -17.85 -0.81 50.28
CA GLY A 121 -19.18 -0.49 50.83
C GLY A 121 -20.20 -0.01 49.80
N ILE A 122 -19.79 0.29 48.56
CA ILE A 122 -20.72 0.57 47.44
C ILE A 122 -21.07 -0.74 46.69
N ILE A 123 -20.16 -1.70 46.68
CA ILE A 123 -20.34 -2.99 46.02
C ILE A 123 -20.67 -4.04 47.08
N SER A 124 -21.93 -4.47 47.16
CA SER A 124 -22.31 -5.68 47.89
C SER A 124 -21.66 -6.88 47.21
N SER A 125 -20.66 -7.46 47.85
CA SER A 125 -20.01 -8.69 47.38
C SER A 125 -20.89 -9.89 47.73
N ASP A 126 -22.00 -10.08 47.01
CA ASP A 126 -22.72 -11.36 47.02
C ASP A 126 -21.96 -12.35 46.13
N GLY A 127 -21.04 -13.06 46.76
CA GLY A 127 -20.27 -14.15 46.18
C GLY A 127 -20.05 -15.23 47.22
N GLU A 128 -21.15 -15.81 47.75
CA GLU A 128 -21.08 -17.12 48.39
C GLU A 128 -20.50 -18.13 47.39
N SER A 129 -19.29 -18.59 47.66
CA SER A 129 -18.75 -19.81 47.06
C SER A 129 -18.85 -20.91 48.12
N ASN A 130 -19.57 -21.98 47.79
CA ASN A 130 -19.69 -23.23 48.54
C ASN A 130 -18.33 -23.81 48.95
#